data_AF-A0AAI9TAP9-F1
#
_entry.id   AF-A0AAI9TAP9-F1
#
_cell.length_a   1.000
_cell.length_b   1.000
_cell.length_c   1.000
_cell.angle_alpha   90.00
_cell.angle_beta   90.00
_cell.angle_gamma   90.00
#
_symmetry.space_group_name_H-M   'P 1'
#
loop_
_entity.id
_entity.type
_entity.pdbx_description
1 polymer ?
#
loop_
_entity_poly.entity_id
_entity_poly.type
_entity_poly.pdbx_seq_one_letter_code
_entity_poly.pdbx_strand_id
1 'polypeptide(L)'
;MPTICQAVACFGRIEAYCAKGTPSSEKYEKDIQPLPTPEKFHPFLISFQSATIGWSSEKEPVLRDLSVDIHQGVTMIAGPVGCGKSTLIEGILHQHMVKNGFRTASFSKAAYCPQTPWITNDTIRNNIIGFRQFDQTWYDFTCEVCGLQGDLNALSDGDMHMAGSGGISLSGGQKQRIVSYDA
;
A
#
# COMPACT_ATOMS: atom_id res chain seq x y z
N MET A 1 28.87 -9.58 35.24
CA MET A 1 29.25 -10.18 33.94
C MET A 1 28.07 -10.66 33.07
N PRO A 2 26.96 -11.23 33.59
CA PRO A 2 25.85 -11.71 32.73
C PRO A 2 25.21 -10.62 31.84
N THR A 3 25.15 -9.39 32.34
CA THR A 3 24.56 -8.22 31.67
C THR A 3 25.36 -7.75 30.45
N ILE A 4 26.69 -7.91 30.44
CA ILE A 4 27.52 -7.53 29.28
C ILE A 4 27.32 -8.53 28.14
N CYS A 5 27.28 -9.83 28.43
CA CYS A 5 27.00 -10.86 27.42
C CYS A 5 25.61 -10.67 26.79
N GLN A 6 24.61 -10.29 27.58
CA GLN A 6 23.27 -9.96 27.08
C GLN A 6 23.28 -8.71 26.19
N ALA A 7 24.01 -7.65 26.58
CA ALA A 7 24.15 -6.45 25.77
C ALA A 7 24.83 -6.73 24.41
N VAL A 8 25.88 -7.55 24.39
CA VAL A 8 26.57 -7.97 23.16
C VAL A 8 25.65 -8.79 22.27
N ALA A 9 24.84 -9.70 22.84
CA ALA A 9 23.86 -10.47 22.07
C ALA A 9 22.75 -9.57 21.48
N CYS A 10 22.27 -8.57 22.23
CA CYS A 10 21.33 -7.58 21.71
C CYS A 10 21.95 -6.75 20.58
N PHE A 11 23.19 -6.30 20.75
CA PHE A 11 23.92 -5.57 19.71
C PHE A 11 24.07 -6.42 18.45
N GLY A 12 24.46 -7.70 18.58
CA GLY A 12 24.56 -8.61 17.44
C GLY A 12 23.23 -8.82 16.70
N ARG A 13 22.08 -8.79 17.41
CA ARG A 13 20.75 -8.84 16.76
C ARG A 13 20.44 -7.55 16.00
N ILE A 14 20.78 -6.39 16.57
CA ILE A 14 20.60 -5.09 15.91
C ILE A 14 21.51 -5.00 14.68
N GLU A 15 22.78 -5.36 14.82
CA GLU A 15 23.76 -5.40 13.73
C GLU A 15 23.32 -6.35 12.63
N ALA A 16 22.88 -7.57 12.96
CA ALA A 16 22.34 -8.51 11.99
C ALA A 16 21.08 -7.98 11.27
N TYR A 17 20.24 -7.19 11.96
CA TYR A 17 19.10 -6.53 11.34
C TYR A 17 19.54 -5.39 10.40
N CYS A 18 20.49 -4.55 10.81
CA CYS A 18 21.05 -3.49 9.97
C CYS A 18 21.83 -4.05 8.76
N ALA A 19 22.46 -5.22 8.90
CA ALA A 19 23.22 -5.89 7.85
C ALA A 19 22.35 -6.67 6.86
N LYS A 20 21.11 -7.02 7.22
CA LYS A 20 20.09 -7.39 6.24
C LYS A 20 19.78 -6.11 5.49
N GLY A 21 20.50 -5.89 4.38
CA GLY A 21 20.33 -4.71 3.55
C GLY A 21 18.85 -4.39 3.42
N THR A 22 18.50 -3.13 3.63
CA THR A 22 17.16 -2.65 3.28
C THR A 22 16.88 -3.11 1.84
N PRO A 23 15.65 -3.52 1.47
CA PRO A 23 15.28 -3.47 0.07
C PRO A 23 15.60 -2.05 -0.38
N SER A 24 16.72 -1.94 -1.10
CA SER A 24 17.60 -0.78 -1.07
C SER A 24 16.86 0.50 -1.41
N SER A 25 16.72 1.43 -0.46
CA SER A 25 16.42 2.84 -0.70
C SER A 25 17.35 3.46 -1.76
N GLU A 26 18.57 2.93 -1.91
CA GLU A 26 19.51 3.31 -2.97
C GLU A 26 19.10 2.88 -4.39
N LYS A 27 18.22 1.88 -4.55
CA LYS A 27 17.52 1.62 -5.83
C LYS A 27 16.35 2.59 -6.02
N TYR A 28 15.67 2.97 -4.94
CA TYR A 28 14.57 3.93 -5.00
C TYR A 28 15.02 5.31 -5.49
N GLU A 29 16.22 5.79 -5.16
CA GLU A 29 16.72 7.08 -5.70
C GLU A 29 17.27 6.99 -7.13
N LYS A 30 17.89 5.86 -7.52
CA LYS A 30 18.48 5.69 -8.85
C LYS A 30 17.46 5.41 -9.95
N ASP A 31 16.29 4.91 -9.59
CA ASP A 31 15.17 4.67 -10.52
C ASP A 31 14.17 5.86 -10.58
N ILE A 32 14.37 6.93 -9.79
CA ILE A 32 13.68 8.21 -10.02
C ILE A 32 14.33 8.87 -11.23
N GLN A 33 13.90 8.45 -12.42
CA GLN A 33 14.12 9.25 -13.61
C GLN A 33 13.42 10.61 -13.39
N PRO A 34 14.05 11.74 -13.78
CA PRO A 34 13.36 13.02 -13.78
C PRO A 34 12.04 12.87 -14.53
N LEU A 35 10.97 13.47 -13.97
CA LEU A 35 9.65 13.54 -14.58
C LEU A 35 9.80 13.70 -16.10
N PRO A 36 9.23 12.79 -16.91
CA PRO A 36 9.11 13.09 -18.33
C PRO A 36 8.37 14.41 -18.44
N THR A 37 8.98 15.36 -19.14
CA THR A 37 8.31 16.55 -19.64
C THR A 37 6.94 16.15 -20.23
N PRO A 38 5.89 16.97 -20.06
CA PRO A 38 4.54 16.60 -20.46
C PRO A 38 4.39 16.62 -21.98
N GLU A 39 4.96 15.64 -22.69
CA GLU A 39 4.90 15.60 -24.17
C GLU A 39 4.82 14.20 -24.80
N LYS A 40 4.63 13.12 -24.02
CA LYS A 40 4.26 11.82 -24.62
C LYS A 40 3.00 11.28 -23.98
N PHE A 41 1.91 11.31 -24.75
CA PHE A 41 0.70 10.54 -24.47
C PHE A 41 1.09 9.06 -24.45
N HIS A 42 1.26 8.49 -23.26
CA HIS A 42 1.40 7.05 -23.12
C HIS A 42 0.00 6.45 -23.27
N PRO A 43 -0.22 5.50 -24.20
CA PRO A 43 -1.55 4.95 -24.43
C PRO A 43 -2.10 4.20 -23.22
N PHE A 44 -1.24 3.75 -22.30
CA PHE A 44 -1.56 2.99 -21.10
C PHE A 44 -1.11 3.73 -19.83
N LEU A 45 -1.87 3.52 -18.74
CA LEU A 45 -1.54 3.97 -17.39
C LEU A 45 -0.44 3.09 -16.76
N ILE A 46 -0.51 1.78 -16.99
CA ILE A 46 0.49 0.79 -16.62
C ILE A 46 0.54 -0.30 -17.69
N SER A 47 1.74 -0.73 -18.06
CA SER A 47 1.98 -1.82 -19.02
C SER A 47 3.00 -2.79 -18.45
N PHE A 48 2.71 -4.08 -18.59
CA PHE A 48 3.63 -5.18 -18.35
C PHE A 48 3.91 -5.89 -19.68
N GLN A 49 5.18 -6.22 -19.93
CA GLN A 49 5.60 -6.95 -21.13
C GLN A 49 6.49 -8.13 -20.73
N SER A 50 6.00 -9.35 -20.97
CA SER A 50 6.61 -10.62 -20.55
C SER A 50 7.13 -10.59 -19.10
N ALA A 51 6.36 -9.96 -18.22
CA ALA A 51 6.76 -9.70 -16.86
C ALA A 51 6.62 -10.96 -15.98
N THR A 52 7.61 -11.17 -15.12
CA THR A 52 7.57 -12.19 -14.06
C THR A 52 7.50 -11.49 -12.71
N ILE A 53 6.47 -11.75 -11.90
CA ILE A 53 6.19 -11.02 -10.65
C ILE A 53 6.26 -11.98 -9.46
N GLY A 54 7.04 -11.62 -8.45
CA GLY A 54 7.22 -12.41 -7.23
C GLY A 54 7.71 -11.60 -6.03
N TRP A 55 7.48 -12.12 -4.83
CA TRP A 55 7.79 -11.45 -3.56
C TRP A 55 9.28 -11.47 -3.20
N SER A 56 9.98 -12.56 -3.50
CA SER A 56 11.42 -12.69 -3.27
C SER A 56 12.10 -13.38 -4.44
N SER A 57 13.42 -13.25 -4.55
CA SER A 57 14.24 -13.98 -5.53
C SER A 57 14.37 -15.46 -5.21
N GLU A 58 14.13 -15.85 -3.96
CA GLU A 58 14.30 -17.22 -3.46
C GLU A 58 13.04 -18.08 -3.62
N LYS A 59 11.89 -17.46 -3.86
CA LYS A 59 10.60 -18.14 -4.02
C LYS A 59 10.18 -18.14 -5.48
N GLU A 60 9.41 -19.16 -5.85
CA GLU A 60 8.77 -19.23 -7.15
C GLU A 60 7.91 -17.98 -7.41
N PRO A 61 8.02 -17.37 -8.60
CA PRO A 61 7.20 -16.22 -8.97
C PRO A 61 5.72 -16.62 -9.05
N VAL A 62 4.86 -15.70 -8.65
CA VAL A 62 3.40 -15.90 -8.62
C VAL A 62 2.80 -15.72 -10.01
N LEU A 63 3.30 -14.74 -10.78
CA LEU A 63 2.87 -14.45 -12.15
C LEU A 63 4.07 -14.63 -13.09
N ARG A 64 3.85 -15.31 -14.21
CA ARG A 64 4.88 -15.62 -15.21
C ARG A 64 4.39 -15.18 -16.59
N ASP A 65 5.31 -14.62 -17.39
CA ASP A 65 5.06 -14.15 -18.76
C ASP A 65 3.79 -13.26 -18.89
N LEU A 66 3.61 -12.36 -17.93
CA LEU A 66 2.49 -11.44 -17.91
C LEU A 66 2.70 -10.33 -18.95
N SER A 67 1.80 -10.26 -19.93
CA SER A 67 1.71 -9.13 -20.84
C SER A 67 0.31 -8.51 -20.74
N VAL A 68 0.21 -7.29 -20.19
CA VAL A 68 -1.07 -6.61 -19.99
C VAL A 68 -0.89 -5.10 -20.01
N ASP A 69 -1.80 -4.42 -20.71
CA ASP A 69 -1.90 -2.97 -20.75
C ASP A 69 -3.19 -2.54 -20.04
N ILE A 70 -3.06 -1.65 -19.06
CA ILE A 70 -4.19 -1.05 -18.34
C ILE A 70 -4.26 0.42 -18.75
N HIS A 71 -5.38 0.80 -19.34
CA HIS A 71 -5.65 2.15 -19.81
C HIS A 71 -6.30 3.00 -18.71
N GLN A 72 -6.41 4.30 -18.97
CA GLN A 72 -7.20 5.19 -18.11
C GLN A 72 -8.69 4.76 -18.12
N GLY A 73 -9.31 4.77 -16.95
CA GLY A 73 -10.71 4.35 -16.77
C GLY A 73 -10.86 3.35 -15.63
N VAL A 74 -11.92 2.54 -15.69
CA VAL A 74 -12.22 1.50 -14.70
C VAL A 74 -11.82 0.14 -15.26
N THR A 75 -10.91 -0.55 -14.57
CA THR A 75 -10.47 -1.91 -14.92
C THR A 75 -10.83 -2.87 -13.78
N MET A 76 -11.46 -3.99 -14.12
CA MET A 76 -11.82 -5.04 -13.16
C MET A 76 -10.94 -6.28 -13.38
N ILE A 77 -10.31 -6.77 -12.31
CA ILE A 77 -9.50 -8.00 -12.33
C ILE A 77 -10.29 -9.11 -11.63
N ALA A 78 -10.71 -10.12 -12.39
CA ALA A 78 -11.49 -11.24 -11.88
C ALA A 78 -10.77 -12.58 -12.11
N GLY A 79 -11.01 -13.54 -11.21
CA GLY A 79 -10.43 -14.88 -11.29
C GLY A 79 -10.47 -15.64 -9.97
N PRO A 80 -10.12 -16.94 -9.95
CA PRO A 80 -10.19 -17.80 -8.78
C PRO A 80 -9.37 -17.30 -7.57
N VAL A 81 -9.69 -17.79 -6.38
CA VAL A 81 -8.88 -17.52 -5.18
C VAL A 81 -7.46 -18.09 -5.39
N GLY A 82 -6.44 -17.33 -4.99
CA GLY A 82 -5.04 -17.76 -5.12
C GLY A 82 -4.43 -17.60 -6.52
N CYS A 83 -5.15 -17.08 -7.52
CA CYS A 83 -4.62 -16.93 -8.88
C CYS A 83 -3.68 -15.71 -9.09
N GLY A 84 -3.24 -15.05 -8.02
CA GLY A 84 -2.27 -13.95 -8.10
C GLY A 84 -2.84 -12.54 -8.34
N LYS A 85 -4.16 -12.31 -8.21
CA LYS A 85 -4.76 -10.96 -8.39
C LYS A 85 -4.14 -9.89 -7.48
N SER A 86 -4.05 -10.19 -6.18
CA SER A 86 -3.42 -9.26 -5.23
C SER A 86 -1.95 -9.05 -5.59
N THR A 87 -1.24 -10.09 -6.07
CA THR A 87 0.14 -9.95 -6.55
C THR A 87 0.26 -9.09 -7.80
N LEU A 88 -0.73 -9.09 -8.69
CA LEU A 88 -0.78 -8.17 -9.82
C LEU A 88 -0.92 -6.72 -9.33
N ILE A 89 -1.85 -6.45 -8.41
CA ILE A 89 -2.04 -5.11 -7.82
C ILE A 89 -0.76 -4.65 -7.12
N GLU A 90 -0.14 -5.52 -6.34
CA GLU A 90 1.14 -5.23 -5.68
C GLU A 90 2.26 -4.99 -6.70
N GLY A 91 2.30 -5.72 -7.81
CA GLY A 91 3.25 -5.45 -8.91
C GLY A 91 2.99 -4.14 -9.65
N ILE A 92 1.75 -3.64 -9.66
CA ILE A 92 1.42 -2.29 -10.15
C ILE A 92 2.02 -1.24 -9.22
N LEU A 93 1.95 -1.42 -7.91
CA LEU A 93 2.46 -0.44 -6.94
C LEU A 93 3.98 -0.53 -6.74
N HIS A 94 4.53 -1.74 -6.77
CA HIS A 94 5.89 -2.06 -6.34
C HIS A 94 6.74 -2.62 -7.47
N GLN A 95 7.50 -1.76 -8.14
CA GLN A 95 8.37 -2.16 -9.25
C GLN A 95 9.38 -3.27 -8.88
N HIS A 96 9.86 -3.31 -7.63
CA HIS A 96 10.82 -4.32 -7.16
C HIS A 96 10.28 -5.77 -7.16
N MET A 97 8.97 -5.96 -7.30
CA MET A 97 8.35 -7.27 -7.45
C MET A 97 8.53 -7.87 -8.84
N VAL A 98 8.78 -7.04 -9.87
CA VAL A 98 9.05 -7.46 -11.24
C VAL A 98 10.48 -7.99 -11.31
N LYS A 99 10.64 -9.29 -11.54
CA LYS A 99 11.93 -10.00 -11.56
C LYS A 99 12.51 -10.10 -12.97
N ASN A 100 11.64 -10.23 -13.98
CA ASN A 100 11.99 -10.26 -15.40
C ASN A 100 10.92 -9.51 -16.20
N GLY A 101 11.25 -9.14 -17.43
CA GLY A 101 10.37 -8.38 -18.33
C GLY A 101 10.36 -6.88 -18.01
N PHE A 102 9.40 -6.16 -18.59
CA PHE A 102 9.29 -4.71 -18.45
C PHE A 102 7.99 -4.29 -17.76
N ARG A 103 8.10 -3.25 -16.93
CA ARG A 103 6.96 -2.53 -16.33
C ARG A 103 7.12 -1.05 -16.68
N THR A 104 6.12 -0.46 -17.31
CA THR A 104 6.06 0.98 -17.60
C THR A 104 4.84 1.56 -16.91
N ALA A 105 5.01 2.61 -16.11
CA ALA A 105 3.92 3.33 -15.43
C ALA A 105 3.92 4.80 -15.86
N SER A 106 2.75 5.35 -16.11
CA SER A 106 2.57 6.78 -16.44
C SER A 106 1.94 7.57 -15.30
N PHE A 107 2.00 7.06 -14.07
CA PHE A 107 1.52 7.73 -12.85
C PHE A 107 2.67 7.92 -11.86
N SER A 108 2.60 9.00 -11.08
CA SER A 108 3.57 9.34 -10.03
C SER A 108 3.02 9.17 -8.62
N LYS A 109 1.71 8.97 -8.47
CA LYS A 109 1.01 8.78 -7.20
C LYS A 109 -0.05 7.71 -7.35
N ALA A 110 -0.24 6.90 -6.32
CA ALA A 110 -1.31 5.92 -6.27
C ALA A 110 -2.03 5.96 -4.90
N ALA A 111 -3.28 5.54 -4.88
CA ALA A 111 -3.97 5.21 -3.64
C ALA A 111 -4.22 3.70 -3.61
N TYR A 112 -4.03 3.07 -2.46
CA TYR A 112 -4.15 1.64 -2.27
C TYR A 112 -5.01 1.31 -1.05
N CYS A 113 -6.05 0.51 -1.28
CA CYS A 113 -6.84 -0.11 -0.22
C CYS A 113 -6.43 -1.59 -0.11
N PRO A 114 -5.65 -1.99 0.90
CA PRO A 114 -5.25 -3.39 1.06
C PRO A 114 -6.44 -4.26 1.49
N GLN A 115 -6.33 -5.56 1.22
CA GLN A 115 -7.34 -6.54 1.65
C GLN A 115 -7.52 -6.56 3.19
N THR A 116 -6.43 -6.38 3.93
CA THR A 116 -6.44 -6.21 5.39
C THR A 116 -6.15 -4.75 5.70
N PRO A 117 -7.16 -3.96 6.13
CA PRO A 117 -6.97 -2.56 6.47
C PRO A 117 -5.97 -2.40 7.61
N TRP A 118 -5.04 -1.45 7.47
CA TRP A 118 -4.18 -1.04 8.58
C TRP A 118 -4.80 0.21 9.23
N ILE A 119 -5.18 0.05 10.49
CA ILE A 119 -5.76 1.08 11.35
C ILE A 119 -4.75 1.39 12.46
N THR A 120 -4.42 2.65 12.64
CA THR A 120 -3.56 3.13 13.73
C THR A 120 -4.34 3.26 15.03
N ASN A 121 -3.64 3.21 16.16
CA ASN A 121 -4.22 3.46 17.46
C ASN A 121 -4.47 4.97 17.67
N ASP A 122 -5.45 5.50 16.95
CA ASP A 122 -5.83 6.91 16.94
C ASP A 122 -7.36 7.03 16.73
N THR A 123 -7.87 8.25 16.70
CA THR A 123 -9.27 8.55 16.38
C THR A 123 -9.65 8.06 14.98
N ILE A 124 -10.93 7.78 14.76
CA ILE A 124 -11.45 7.46 13.41
C ILE A 124 -11.14 8.62 12.45
N ARG A 125 -11.33 9.86 12.89
CA ARG A 125 -10.99 11.07 12.13
C ARG A 125 -9.54 11.04 11.64
N ASN A 126 -8.58 10.81 12.53
CA ASN A 126 -7.16 10.79 12.16
C ASN A 126 -6.80 9.62 11.25
N ASN A 127 -7.45 8.47 11.41
CA ASN A 127 -7.29 7.35 10.47
C ASN A 127 -7.79 7.69 9.06
N ILE A 128 -8.87 8.46 8.93
CA ILE A 128 -9.41 8.91 7.63
C ILE A 128 -8.52 10.00 7.00
N ILE A 129 -8.05 10.97 7.80
CA ILE A 129 -7.22 12.08 7.31
C ILE A 129 -5.81 11.61 6.94
N GLY A 130 -5.28 10.64 7.68
CA GLY A 130 -3.90 10.19 7.57
C GLY A 130 -2.93 11.33 7.87
N PHE A 131 -2.00 11.60 6.96
CA PHE A 131 -0.95 12.62 7.11
C PHE A 131 -1.30 13.97 6.47
N ARG A 132 -2.55 14.17 6.04
CA ARG A 132 -2.99 15.41 5.39
C ARG A 132 -3.48 16.44 6.41
N GLN A 133 -3.61 17.69 5.98
CA GLN A 133 -4.26 18.71 6.78
C GLN A 133 -5.77 18.46 6.82
N PHE A 134 -6.40 18.78 7.94
CA PHE A 134 -7.84 18.64 8.09
C PHE A 134 -8.58 19.69 7.27
N ASP A 135 -9.43 19.22 6.35
CA ASP A 135 -10.39 20.02 5.60
C ASP A 135 -11.78 19.48 5.92
N GLN A 136 -12.58 20.28 6.62
CA GLN A 136 -13.93 19.90 7.05
C GLN A 136 -14.84 19.56 5.87
N THR A 137 -14.78 20.33 4.78
CA THR A 137 -15.67 20.14 3.63
C THR A 137 -15.36 18.82 2.93
N TRP A 138 -14.07 18.55 2.74
CA TRP A 138 -13.63 17.29 2.12
C TRP A 138 -13.87 16.08 3.03
N TYR A 139 -13.69 16.27 4.33
CA TYR A 139 -13.94 15.24 5.32
C TYR A 139 -15.42 14.82 5.34
N ASP A 140 -16.33 15.79 5.44
CA ASP A 140 -17.78 15.54 5.49
C ASP A 140 -18.25 14.85 4.20
N PHE A 141 -17.79 15.34 3.04
CA PHE A 141 -18.06 14.71 1.75
C PHE A 141 -17.57 13.25 1.71
N THR A 142 -16.34 12.99 2.18
CA THR A 142 -15.76 11.64 2.23
C THR A 142 -16.58 10.71 3.13
N CYS A 143 -16.97 11.19 4.32
CA CYS A 143 -17.79 10.43 5.25
C CYS A 143 -19.17 10.10 4.69
N GLU A 144 -19.78 11.02 3.94
CA GLU A 144 -21.06 10.82 3.28
C GLU A 144 -20.96 9.77 2.16
N VAL A 145 -20.05 9.94 1.19
CA VAL A 145 -19.95 9.03 0.03
C VAL A 145 -19.48 7.63 0.40
N CYS A 146 -18.71 7.50 1.48
CA CYS A 146 -18.32 6.20 2.04
C CYS A 146 -19.43 5.58 2.91
N GLY A 147 -20.52 6.28 3.20
CA GLY A 147 -21.62 5.79 4.03
C GLY A 147 -21.25 5.63 5.51
N LEU A 148 -20.31 6.43 6.01
CA LEU A 148 -19.82 6.38 7.39
C LEU A 148 -20.74 7.12 8.37
N GLN A 149 -21.64 7.98 7.90
CA GLN A 149 -22.45 8.82 8.79
C GLN A 149 -23.25 8.02 9.84
N GLY A 150 -23.82 6.87 9.44
CA GLY A 150 -24.56 6.00 10.35
C GLY A 150 -23.65 5.34 11.40
N ASP A 151 -22.45 4.92 11.00
CA ASP A 151 -21.45 4.35 11.92
C ASP A 151 -21.00 5.40 12.94
N LEU A 152 -20.69 6.61 12.49
CA LEU A 152 -20.24 7.71 13.34
C LEU A 152 -21.34 8.14 14.32
N ASN A 153 -22.59 8.27 13.86
CA ASN A 153 -23.71 8.65 14.72
C ASN A 153 -24.03 7.61 15.81
N ALA A 154 -23.67 6.33 15.59
CA ALA A 154 -23.86 5.27 16.57
C ALA A 154 -22.80 5.27 17.69
N LEU A 155 -21.67 5.95 17.48
CA LEU A 155 -20.60 6.08 18.46
C LEU A 155 -20.83 7.32 19.33
N SER A 156 -20.68 7.20 20.65
CA SER A 156 -20.87 8.31 21.59
C SER A 156 -19.98 9.52 21.28
N ASP A 157 -18.77 9.25 20.79
CA ASP A 157 -17.75 10.26 20.50
C ASP A 157 -17.63 10.56 19.00
N GLY A 158 -18.54 10.01 18.18
CA GLY A 158 -18.51 10.18 16.74
C GLY A 158 -17.18 9.77 16.11
N ASP A 159 -16.62 10.67 15.31
CA ASP A 159 -15.34 10.49 14.63
C ASP A 159 -14.11 10.68 15.54
N MET A 160 -14.29 11.25 16.73
CA MET A 160 -13.28 11.34 17.76
C MET A 160 -13.13 10.03 18.56
N HIS A 161 -13.98 9.03 18.28
CA HIS A 161 -13.86 7.72 18.89
C HIS A 161 -12.51 7.07 18.57
N MET A 162 -11.87 6.49 19.58
CA MET A 162 -10.60 5.79 19.44
C MET A 162 -10.79 4.43 18.75
N ALA A 163 -10.15 4.23 17.60
CA ALA A 163 -10.23 2.97 16.86
C ALA A 163 -9.51 1.81 17.58
N GLY A 164 -8.51 2.13 18.40
CA GLY A 164 -7.66 1.14 19.07
C GLY A 164 -6.66 0.47 18.12
N SER A 165 -5.66 -0.21 18.68
CA SER A 165 -4.64 -0.92 17.88
C SER A 165 -5.28 -1.92 16.92
N GLY A 166 -5.01 -1.78 15.61
CA GLY A 166 -5.62 -2.62 14.56
C GLY A 166 -7.14 -2.42 14.41
N GLY A 167 -7.69 -1.31 14.92
CA GLY A 167 -9.12 -1.00 14.85
C GLY A 167 -9.95 -1.93 15.74
N ILE A 168 -9.45 -2.38 16.90
CA ILE A 168 -10.16 -3.37 17.73
C ILE A 168 -11.58 -2.93 18.14
N SER A 169 -11.86 -1.62 18.23
CA SER A 169 -13.19 -1.11 18.53
C SER A 169 -14.16 -1.08 17.34
N LEU A 170 -13.68 -1.41 16.13
CA LEU A 170 -14.41 -1.31 14.87
C LEU A 170 -14.77 -2.70 14.31
N SER A 171 -15.95 -2.79 13.68
CA SER A 171 -16.33 -3.96 12.88
C SER A 171 -15.47 -4.09 11.61
N GLY A 172 -15.40 -5.28 11.02
CA GLY A 172 -14.64 -5.50 9.78
C GLY A 172 -15.08 -4.60 8.62
N GLY A 173 -16.39 -4.38 8.47
CA GLY A 173 -16.93 -3.49 7.43
C GLY A 173 -16.57 -2.02 7.65
N GLN A 174 -16.56 -1.56 8.91
CA GLN A 174 -16.12 -0.19 9.25
C GLN A 174 -14.65 0.01 8.93
N LYS A 175 -13.77 -0.96 9.27
CA LYS A 175 -12.34 -0.90 8.96
C LYS A 175 -12.08 -0.72 7.46
N GLN A 176 -12.83 -1.42 6.62
CA GLN A 176 -12.69 -1.33 5.17
C GLN A 176 -13.09 0.03 4.60
N ARG A 177 -14.06 0.72 5.22
CA ARG A 177 -14.50 2.05 4.78
C ARG A 177 -13.60 3.19 5.26
N ILE A 178 -12.88 2.98 6.36
CA ILE A 178 -12.04 4.02 6.99
C ILE A 178 -10.66 4.14 6.32
N VAL A 179 -10.12 3.07 5.73
CA VAL A 179 -8.71 3.02 5.31
C VAL A 179 -8.55 3.13 3.80
N SER A 180 -7.76 4.12 3.39
CA SER A 180 -7.06 4.15 2.11
C SER A 180 -5.64 4.68 2.37
N TYR A 181 -4.61 4.00 1.86
CA TYR A 181 -3.23 4.49 1.94
C TYR A 181 -2.85 5.21 0.65
N ASP A 182 -2.28 6.40 0.77
CA ASP A 182 -1.57 7.03 -0.35
C ASP A 182 -0.17 6.38 -0.45
N ALA A 183 0.16 5.85 -1.63
CA ALA A 183 1.44 5.22 -1.97
C ALA A 183 2.21 6.02 -3.02
#